data_AF-A0A0B4FJH2-F1
#
_entry.id   AF-A0A0B4FJH2-F1
#
_cell.length_a   1.000
_cell.length_b   1.000
_cell.length_c   1.000
_cell.angle_alpha   90.00
_cell.angle_beta   90.00
_cell.angle_gamma   90.00
#
_symmetry.space_group_name_H-M   'P 1'
#
loop_
_entity.id
_entity.type
_entity.pdbx_description
1 polymer ?
#
loop_
_entity_poly.entity_id
_entity_poly.type
_entity_poly.pdbx_seq_one_letter_code
_entity_poly.pdbx_strand_id
1 'polypeptide(L)'
;YPRLLSLTLLAKQYDIGLNIDAEEADRLELSLDLLERLCFEPQLTGWNGIGFVIQAYQKRCPYVIDYVIDLARRSRHRLMIRLVKGAYWDSEIKRAQVEGLEGYPVYTRKVYTDVSYIACARKLLSVPEAIYPQF
;
A
#
# COMPACT_ATOMS: atom_id res chain seq x y z
N TYR A 1 3.44 7.16 14.78
CA TYR A 1 3.70 8.22 13.80
C TYR A 1 5.08 8.90 13.94
N PRO A 2 5.50 9.51 15.07
CA PRO A 2 6.77 10.29 15.11
C PRO A 2 8.03 9.50 14.71
N ARG A 3 8.08 8.20 15.03
CA ARG A 3 9.17 7.31 14.60
C ARG A 3 9.20 7.12 13.08
N LEU A 4 8.05 6.94 12.43
CA LEU A 4 7.94 6.82 10.97
C LEU A 4 8.45 8.09 10.30
N LEU A 5 8.01 9.26 10.76
CA LEU A 5 8.48 10.53 10.23
C LEU A 5 10.00 10.68 10.39
N SER A 6 10.54 10.41 11.58
CA SER A 6 11.99 10.49 11.83
C SER A 6 12.81 9.61 10.86
N LEU A 7 12.39 8.37 10.65
CA LEU A 7 13.04 7.45 9.71
C LEU A 7 12.91 7.92 8.26
N THR A 8 11.76 8.47 7.89
CA THR A 8 11.50 8.97 6.52
C THR A 8 12.33 10.23 6.22
N LEU A 9 12.49 11.12 7.20
CA LEU A 9 13.36 12.29 7.07
C LEU A 9 14.83 11.88 6.92
N LEU A 10 15.27 10.86 7.66
CA LEU A 10 16.61 10.32 7.52
C LEU A 10 16.81 9.69 6.12
N ALA A 11 15.84 8.92 5.65
CA ALA A 11 15.85 8.35 4.30
C ALA A 11 15.93 9.44 3.22
N LYS A 12 15.17 10.53 3.37
CA LYS A 12 15.23 11.70 2.49
C LYS A 12 16.61 12.35 2.45
N GLN A 13 17.30 12.48 3.59
CA GLN A 13 18.65 13.08 3.65
C GLN A 13 19.66 12.35 2.76
N TYR A 14 19.50 11.03 2.62
CA TYR A 14 20.35 10.19 1.78
C TYR A 14 19.76 9.87 0.41
N ASP A 15 18.59 10.43 0.10
CA ASP A 15 17.81 10.13 -1.11
C ASP A 15 17.59 8.62 -1.36
N ILE A 16 17.28 7.87 -0.30
CA ILE A 16 16.97 6.45 -0.38
C ILE A 16 15.47 6.20 -0.20
N GLY A 17 14.89 5.33 -1.02
CA GLY A 17 13.48 4.97 -0.87
C GLY A 17 13.20 4.27 0.47
N LEU A 18 12.15 4.70 1.17
CA LEU A 18 11.67 4.05 2.39
C LEU A 18 10.31 3.44 2.12
N ASN A 19 10.18 2.13 2.33
CA ASN A 19 8.97 1.39 2.02
C ASN A 19 8.25 0.97 3.30
N ILE A 20 6.97 1.35 3.43
CA ILE A 20 6.09 0.85 4.49
C ILE A 20 5.51 -0.48 4.03
N ASP A 21 5.88 -1.56 4.69
CA ASP A 21 5.39 -2.90 4.37
C ASP A 21 3.92 -3.09 4.79
N ALA A 22 3.23 -3.98 4.06
CA ALA A 22 1.86 -4.35 4.34
C ALA A 22 1.81 -5.65 5.14
N GLU A 23 1.14 -5.59 6.29
CA GLU A 23 1.00 -6.68 7.26
C GLU A 23 -0.39 -7.35 7.12
N GLU A 24 -1.09 -7.59 8.24
CA GLU A 24 -2.44 -8.15 8.28
C GLU A 24 -3.51 -7.16 7.77
N ALA A 25 -4.64 -7.71 7.31
CA ALA A 25 -5.71 -6.95 6.67
C ALA A 25 -6.38 -5.91 7.57
N ASP A 26 -6.43 -6.11 8.87
CA ASP A 26 -6.99 -5.14 9.82
C ASP A 26 -6.09 -3.95 10.11
N ARG A 27 -4.79 -4.06 9.81
CA ARG A 27 -3.85 -2.94 9.93
C ARG A 27 -3.87 -2.01 8.73
N LEU A 28 -4.53 -2.40 7.63
CA LEU A 28 -4.57 -1.62 6.40
C LEU A 28 -5.10 -0.19 6.60
N GLU A 29 -6.21 -0.01 7.32
CA GLU A 29 -6.79 1.33 7.48
C GLU A 29 -5.87 2.24 8.29
N LEU A 30 -5.31 1.71 9.39
CA LEU A 30 -4.35 2.44 10.21
C LEU A 30 -3.06 2.77 9.44
N SER A 31 -2.58 1.89 8.57
CA SER A 31 -1.38 2.16 7.77
C SER A 31 -1.63 3.21 6.69
N LEU A 32 -2.84 3.27 6.13
CA LEU A 32 -3.26 4.36 5.22
C LEU A 32 -3.36 5.70 5.96
N ASP A 33 -3.90 5.75 7.18
CA ASP A 33 -3.92 6.98 7.99
C ASP A 33 -2.50 7.53 8.25
N LEU A 34 -1.55 6.64 8.51
CA LEU A 34 -0.14 7.00 8.69
C LEU A 34 0.49 7.51 7.38
N LEU A 35 0.17 6.87 6.25
CA LEU A 35 0.64 7.28 4.93
C LEU A 35 0.08 8.66 4.51
N GLU A 36 -1.23 8.88 4.68
CA GLU A 36 -1.89 10.17 4.40
C GLU A 36 -1.14 11.29 5.12
N ARG A 37 -1.00 11.14 6.45
CA ARG A 37 -0.35 12.16 7.27
C ARG A 37 1.09 12.40 6.84
N LEU A 38 1.83 11.33 6.53
CA LEU A 38 3.22 11.41 6.09
C LEU A 38 3.38 12.20 4.78
N CYS A 39 2.50 11.98 3.80
CA CYS A 39 2.57 12.64 2.50
C CYS A 39 2.33 14.16 2.57
N PHE A 40 1.75 14.68 3.65
CA PHE A 40 1.53 16.11 3.84
C PHE A 40 2.55 16.79 4.77
N GLU A 41 3.60 16.08 5.20
CA GLU A 41 4.64 16.69 6.02
C GLU A 41 5.45 17.71 5.20
N PRO A 42 5.50 19.00 5.60
CA PRO A 42 6.16 20.04 4.82
C PRO A 42 7.64 19.73 4.55
N GLN A 43 8.28 19.01 5.48
CA GLN A 43 9.66 18.59 5.40
C GLN A 43 9.91 17.52 4.32
N LEU A 44 8.88 16.85 3.80
CA LEU A 44 8.99 15.84 2.74
C LEU A 44 8.66 16.40 1.35
N THR A 45 8.10 17.62 1.25
CA THR A 45 7.73 18.26 -0.01
C THR A 45 8.81 18.11 -1.10
N GLY A 46 8.39 17.69 -2.29
CA GLY A 46 9.25 17.53 -3.47
C GLY A 46 10.09 16.26 -3.49
N TRP A 47 10.01 15.40 -2.47
CA TRP A 47 10.74 14.14 -2.42
C TRP A 47 9.85 12.94 -2.73
N ASN A 48 10.28 12.07 -3.64
CA ASN A 48 9.46 10.98 -4.19
C ASN A 48 9.88 9.59 -3.70
N GLY A 49 10.58 9.52 -2.56
CA GLY A 49 11.08 8.27 -1.97
C GLY A 49 10.13 7.57 -0.99
N ILE A 50 8.91 8.10 -0.80
CA ILE A 50 7.89 7.47 0.05
C ILE A 50 7.33 6.26 -0.67
N GLY A 51 7.53 5.07 -0.09
CA GLY A 51 7.04 3.81 -0.61
C GLY A 51 6.00 3.13 0.27
N PHE A 52 5.11 2.38 -0.36
CA PHE A 52 4.01 1.67 0.30
C PHE A 52 3.69 0.36 -0.41
N VAL A 53 3.49 -0.72 0.35
CA VAL A 53 3.11 -2.03 -0.20
C VAL A 53 1.59 -2.18 -0.27
N ILE A 54 1.09 -2.75 -1.37
CA ILE A 54 -0.32 -3.13 -1.51
C ILE A 54 -0.40 -4.61 -1.88
N GLN A 55 -1.27 -5.36 -1.19
CA GLN A 55 -1.40 -6.81 -1.33
C GLN A 55 -2.60 -7.17 -2.23
N ALA A 56 -2.33 -7.69 -3.42
CA ALA A 56 -3.33 -8.04 -4.43
C ALA A 56 -4.29 -9.16 -4.04
N TYR A 57 -3.96 -9.97 -3.03
CA TYR A 57 -4.86 -11.01 -2.51
C TYR A 57 -6.05 -10.45 -1.72
N GLN A 58 -6.04 -9.16 -1.36
CA GLN A 58 -7.12 -8.51 -0.64
C GLN A 58 -8.14 -7.99 -1.64
N LYS A 59 -9.42 -8.19 -1.34
CA LYS A 59 -10.52 -7.65 -2.16
C LYS A 59 -10.49 -6.12 -2.24
N ARG A 60 -9.88 -5.47 -1.25
CA ARG A 60 -9.72 -4.01 -1.18
C ARG A 60 -8.61 -3.43 -2.07
N CYS A 61 -7.68 -4.25 -2.58
CA CYS A 61 -6.49 -3.79 -3.31
C CYS A 61 -6.79 -2.78 -4.44
N PRO A 62 -7.78 -3.00 -5.34
CA PRO A 62 -8.08 -2.03 -6.40
C PRO A 62 -8.50 -0.65 -5.87
N TYR A 63 -9.23 -0.61 -4.76
CA TYR A 63 -9.71 0.63 -4.13
C TYR A 63 -8.60 1.34 -3.35
N VAL A 64 -7.69 0.58 -2.72
CA VAL A 64 -6.47 1.16 -2.12
C VAL A 64 -5.63 1.83 -3.20
N ILE A 65 -5.55 1.23 -4.39
CA ILE A 65 -4.85 1.84 -5.54
C ILE A 65 -5.52 3.16 -5.94
N ASP A 66 -6.85 3.22 -6.03
CA ASP A 66 -7.56 4.48 -6.29
C ASP A 66 -7.22 5.55 -5.25
N TYR A 67 -7.23 5.17 -3.99
CA TYR A 67 -6.89 6.05 -2.88
C TYR A 67 -5.44 6.57 -2.94
N VAL A 68 -4.44 5.71 -3.15
CA VAL A 68 -3.04 6.18 -3.21
C VAL A 68 -2.74 7.01 -4.46
N ILE A 69 -3.45 6.80 -5.56
CA ILE A 69 -3.35 7.65 -6.76
C ILE A 69 -3.86 9.07 -6.45
N ASP A 70 -5.03 9.16 -5.80
CA ASP A 70 -5.58 10.43 -5.35
C ASP A 70 -4.66 11.13 -4.33
N LEU A 71 -4.17 10.40 -3.33
CA LEU A 71 -3.22 10.90 -2.35
C LEU A 71 -1.94 11.43 -3.00
N ALA A 72 -1.32 10.66 -3.90
CA ALA A 72 -0.13 11.09 -4.64
C ALA A 72 -0.35 12.43 -5.36
N ARG A 73 -1.51 12.59 -6.02
CA ARG A 73 -1.88 13.82 -6.72
C ARG A 73 -2.10 15.00 -5.78
N ARG A 74 -2.88 14.82 -4.69
CA ARG A 74 -3.17 15.90 -3.72
C ARG A 74 -1.94 16.35 -2.95
N SER A 75 -1.07 15.40 -2.59
CA SER A 75 0.18 15.65 -1.86
C SER A 75 1.36 16.06 -2.76
N ARG A 76 1.19 15.96 -4.08
CA ARG A 76 2.21 16.27 -5.10
C ARG A 76 3.48 15.42 -4.96
N HIS A 77 3.29 14.15 -4.63
CA HIS A 77 4.32 13.14 -4.61
C HIS A 77 4.14 12.16 -5.77
N ARG A 78 5.26 11.58 -6.24
CA ARG A 78 5.24 10.34 -7.01
C ARG A 78 5.54 9.19 -6.07
N LEU A 79 4.52 8.44 -5.65
CA LEU A 79 4.67 7.38 -4.63
C LEU A 79 5.29 6.10 -5.22
N MET A 80 6.19 5.46 -4.46
CA MET A 80 6.79 4.18 -4.82
C MET A 80 5.87 3.04 -4.35
N ILE A 81 5.05 2.49 -5.24
CA ILE A 81 4.06 1.47 -4.85
C ILE A 81 4.57 0.08 -5.20
N ARG A 82 4.78 -0.73 -4.17
CA ARG A 82 5.11 -2.15 -4.34
C ARG A 82 3.83 -2.99 -4.37
N LEU A 83 3.52 -3.56 -5.52
CA LEU A 83 2.41 -4.49 -5.66
C LEU A 83 2.91 -5.91 -5.40
N VAL A 84 2.39 -6.54 -4.35
CA VAL A 84 2.67 -7.95 -4.02
C VAL A 84 1.39 -8.76 -4.07
N LYS A 85 1.49 -10.10 -4.05
CA LYS A 85 0.30 -10.93 -3.84
C LYS A 85 -0.18 -10.83 -2.39
N GLY A 86 0.70 -11.10 -1.43
CA GLY A 86 0.43 -11.10 0.00
C GLY A 86 1.12 -12.29 0.68
N ALA A 87 1.46 -12.14 1.96
CA ALA A 87 2.29 -13.11 2.70
C ALA A 87 1.58 -13.79 3.89
N TYR A 88 0.36 -13.35 4.23
CA TYR A 88 -0.33 -13.74 5.47
C TYR A 88 -1.61 -14.55 5.23
N TRP A 89 -1.76 -15.20 4.06
CA TRP A 89 -3.03 -15.78 3.62
C TRP A 89 -3.61 -16.80 4.62
N ASP A 90 -2.81 -17.75 5.11
CA ASP A 90 -3.28 -18.76 6.07
C ASP A 90 -3.77 -18.12 7.39
N SER A 91 -3.08 -17.09 7.87
CA SER A 91 -3.47 -16.33 9.06
C SER A 91 -4.78 -15.59 8.85
N GLU A 92 -4.97 -14.97 7.69
CA GLU A 92 -6.22 -14.25 7.33
C GLU A 92 -7.41 -15.21 7.25
N ILE A 93 -7.23 -16.40 6.65
CA ILE A 93 -8.29 -17.41 6.60
C ILE A 93 -8.64 -17.89 8.01
N LYS A 94 -7.63 -18.25 8.81
CA LYS A 94 -7.82 -18.70 10.20
C LYS A 94 -8.56 -17.66 11.03
N ARG A 95 -8.11 -16.41 10.97
CA ARG A 95 -8.68 -15.32 11.74
C ARG A 95 -10.13 -15.06 11.40
N ALA A 96 -10.48 -14.96 10.12
CA ALA A 96 -11.86 -14.73 9.70
C ALA A 96 -12.82 -15.84 10.17
N GLN A 97 -12.35 -17.09 10.21
CA GLN A 97 -13.11 -18.21 10.75
C GLN A 97 -13.26 -18.15 12.28
N VAL A 98 -12.18 -17.86 13.00
CA VAL A 98 -12.19 -17.77 14.48
C VAL A 98 -13.07 -16.62 14.96
N GLU A 99 -13.01 -15.47 14.28
CA GLU A 99 -13.83 -14.29 14.60
C GLU A 99 -15.28 -14.42 14.11
N GLY A 100 -15.60 -15.44 13.31
CA GLY A 100 -16.96 -15.66 12.79
C GLY A 100 -17.44 -14.53 11.85
N LEU A 101 -16.52 -13.95 11.06
CA LEU A 101 -16.82 -12.85 10.16
C LEU A 101 -17.75 -13.29 9.02
N GLU A 102 -18.48 -12.33 8.44
CA GLU A 102 -19.39 -12.59 7.30
C GLU A 102 -18.67 -13.10 6.04
N GLY A 103 -17.36 -12.86 5.94
CA GLY A 103 -16.55 -13.33 4.82
C GLY A 103 -15.06 -13.06 5.00
N TYR A 104 -14.28 -13.48 4.00
CA TYR A 104 -12.82 -13.32 4.01
C TYR A 104 -12.38 -11.97 3.42
N PRO A 105 -11.40 -11.27 4.04
CA PRO A 105 -10.81 -10.07 3.44
C PRO A 105 -9.96 -10.39 2.21
N VAL A 106 -9.52 -11.65 2.10
CA VAL A 106 -8.70 -12.18 1.00
C VAL A 106 -9.50 -13.09 0.06
N TYR A 107 -9.00 -13.28 -1.16
CA TYR A 107 -9.51 -14.31 -2.06
C TYR A 107 -9.17 -15.71 -1.55
N THR A 108 -10.07 -16.69 -1.76
CA THR A 108 -9.90 -18.08 -1.29
C THR A 108 -9.37 -19.04 -2.35
N ARG A 109 -9.29 -18.61 -3.62
CA ARG A 109 -8.63 -19.35 -4.70
C ARG A 109 -7.46 -18.53 -5.22
N LYS A 110 -6.28 -19.16 -5.29
CA LYS A 110 -5.03 -18.51 -5.74
C LYS A 110 -5.19 -17.82 -7.11
N VAL A 111 -5.92 -18.42 -8.04
CA VAL A 111 -6.16 -17.83 -9.38
C VAL A 111 -6.86 -16.48 -9.32
N TYR A 112 -7.71 -16.21 -8.32
CA TYR A 112 -8.35 -14.90 -8.17
C TYR A 112 -7.35 -13.83 -7.69
N THR A 113 -6.39 -14.21 -6.85
CA THR A 113 -5.25 -13.34 -6.51
C THR A 113 -4.41 -13.01 -7.74
N ASP A 114 -4.19 -13.96 -8.65
CA ASP A 114 -3.47 -13.68 -9.91
C ASP A 114 -4.24 -12.69 -10.79
N VAL A 115 -5.56 -12.87 -10.95
CA VAL A 115 -6.42 -11.95 -11.70
C VAL A 115 -6.37 -10.54 -11.09
N SER A 116 -6.52 -10.45 -9.76
CA SER A 116 -6.42 -9.19 -9.02
C SER A 116 -5.06 -8.51 -9.21
N TYR A 117 -3.96 -9.27 -9.13
CA TYR A 117 -2.61 -8.75 -9.32
C TYR A 117 -2.42 -8.12 -10.71
N ILE A 118 -2.83 -8.81 -11.78
CA ILE A 118 -2.70 -8.28 -13.14
C ILE A 118 -3.60 -7.04 -13.36
N ALA A 119 -4.83 -7.05 -12.83
CA ALA A 119 -5.72 -5.89 -12.92
C ALA A 119 -5.12 -4.67 -12.19
N CYS A 120 -4.58 -4.88 -10.98
CA CYS A 120 -3.93 -3.85 -10.17
C CYS A 120 -2.64 -3.33 -10.84
N ALA A 121 -1.83 -4.22 -11.43
CA ALA A 121 -0.63 -3.84 -12.14
C ALA A 121 -0.92 -2.90 -13.33
N ARG A 122 -1.94 -3.21 -14.13
CA ARG A 122 -2.41 -2.34 -15.22
C ARG A 122 -2.85 -0.97 -14.71
N LYS A 123 -3.55 -0.93 -13.57
CA LYS A 123 -4.01 0.31 -12.95
C LYS A 123 -2.83 1.20 -12.53
N LEU A 124 -1.82 0.62 -11.87
CA LEU A 124 -0.62 1.36 -11.46
C LEU A 124 0.22 1.85 -12.66
N LEU A 125 0.36 1.02 -13.70
CA LEU A 125 1.08 1.39 -14.93
C LEU A 125 0.39 2.52 -15.72
N SER A 126 -0.91 2.74 -15.51
CA SER A 126 -1.68 3.76 -16.24
C SER A 126 -1.51 5.19 -15.72
N VAL A 127 -0.80 5.39 -14.61
CA VAL A 127 -0.62 6.70 -13.94
C VAL A 127 0.85 6.96 -13.56
N PRO A 128 1.78 6.89 -14.53
CA PRO A 128 3.22 7.00 -14.26
C PRO A 128 3.64 8.34 -13.65
N GLU A 129 2.85 9.39 -13.81
CA GLU A 129 3.06 10.71 -13.23
C GLU A 129 2.90 10.73 -11.71
N ALA A 130 1.98 9.91 -11.18
CA ALA A 130 1.64 9.87 -9.77
C ALA A 130 2.30 8.68 -9.05
N ILE A 131 2.60 7.59 -9.77
CA ILE A 131 3.07 6.35 -9.16
C ILE A 131 4.32 5.82 -9.87
N TYR A 132 5.27 5.34 -9.07
CA TYR A 132 6.36 4.48 -9.49
C TYR A 132 6.05 3.03 -9.09
N PRO A 133 5.53 2.18 -10.01
CA PRO A 133 5.17 0.81 -9.67
C PRO A 133 6.40 -0.09 -9.52
N GLN A 134 6.37 -0.98 -8.52
CA GLN A 134 7.36 -2.02 -8.25
C GLN A 134 6.64 -3.37 -8.17
N PHE A 135 6.94 -4.28 -9.09
CA PHE A 135 6.27 -5.59 -9.22
C PHE A 135 7.14 -6.74 -8.73
#